data_AF-A0A349E545-F1
#
_entry.id   AF-A0A349E545-F1
#
_cell.length_a   1.000
_cell.length_b   1.000
_cell.length_c   1.000
_cell.angle_alpha   90.00
_cell.angle_beta   90.00
_cell.angle_gamma   90.00
#
_symmetry.space_group_name_H-M   'P 1'
#
loop_
_entity.id
_entity.type
_entity.pdbx_description
1 polymer ?
#
loop_
_entity_poly.entity_id
_entity_poly.type
_entity_poly.pdbx_seq_one_letter_code
_entity_poly.pdbx_strand_id
1 'polypeptide(L)'
;MQYFNKMALMAFIIIFMANCQSKSPKDILTSKKWHPSVESFIKASGKTVEETSDKDKAKLKDIVKDFAQEFKTDGTYLLGVIDNSKKGSWSLSADNKTLTTKYRTTRWVPGKDPKKLIPKEGEEKELKFTVQSISSSKILLAPQNGPTKAVMELIPFK
;
A
#
# COMPACT_ATOMS: atom_id res chain seq x y z
N MET A 1 55.24 -1.40 -23.06
CA MET A 1 53.97 -2.11 -22.75
C MET A 1 53.59 -1.94 -21.27
N GLN A 2 53.35 -0.72 -20.78
CA GLN A 2 52.96 -0.47 -19.36
C GLN A 2 51.63 0.27 -19.19
N TYR A 3 51.03 0.74 -20.28
CA TYR A 3 49.79 1.54 -20.25
C TYR A 3 48.51 0.71 -20.40
N PHE A 4 48.60 -0.52 -20.93
CA PHE A 4 47.44 -1.40 -21.10
C PHE A 4 46.89 -1.95 -19.77
N ASN A 5 47.71 -2.09 -18.73
CA ASN A 5 47.28 -2.60 -17.42
C ASN A 5 46.51 -1.56 -16.58
N LYS A 6 46.60 -0.25 -16.87
CA LYS A 6 45.89 0.78 -16.11
C LYS A 6 44.47 1.03 -16.63
N MET A 7 44.25 0.87 -17.94
CA MET A 7 42.92 1.04 -18.54
C MET A 7 41.96 -0.10 -18.18
N ALA A 8 42.46 -1.33 -18.05
CA ALA A 8 41.64 -2.48 -17.64
C ALA A 8 41.15 -2.37 -16.17
N LEU A 9 41.94 -1.73 -15.29
CA LEU A 9 41.60 -1.56 -13.88
C LEU A 9 40.52 -0.48 -13.65
N MET A 10 40.48 0.57 -14.48
CA MET A 10 39.42 1.59 -14.40
C MET A 10 38.06 1.09 -14.94
N ALA A 11 38.05 0.19 -15.93
CA ALA A 11 36.81 -0.40 -16.43
C ALA A 11 36.11 -1.31 -15.38
N PHE A 12 36.89 -1.94 -14.48
CA PHE A 12 36.34 -2.81 -13.43
C PHE A 12 35.67 -2.06 -12.27
N ILE A 13 36.04 -0.80 -12.01
CA ILE A 13 35.47 0.00 -10.91
C ILE A 13 34.08 0.57 -11.30
N ILE A 14 33.83 0.80 -12.59
CA ILE A 14 32.53 1.32 -13.08
C ILE A 14 31.42 0.25 -12.97
N ILE A 15 31.77 -1.04 -13.07
CA ILE A 15 30.80 -2.14 -12.99
C ILE A 15 30.29 -2.36 -11.55
N PHE A 16 31.09 -2.03 -10.53
CA PHE A 16 30.67 -2.21 -9.13
C PHE A 16 29.73 -1.13 -8.59
N MET A 17 29.63 0.05 -9.25
CA MET A 17 28.67 1.10 -8.86
C MET A 17 27.30 0.97 -9.53
N ALA A 18 27.11 0.03 -10.45
CA ALA A 18 25.83 -0.20 -11.14
C ALA A 18 24.86 -1.11 -10.37
N ASN A 19 25.27 -1.71 -9.24
CA ASN A 19 24.42 -2.61 -8.46
C ASN A 19 23.70 -1.94 -7.27
N CYS A 20 23.59 -0.62 -7.28
CA CYS A 20 22.40 0.02 -6.71
C CYS A 20 21.23 -0.20 -7.68
N GLN A 21 20.83 -1.46 -7.89
CA GLN A 21 19.59 -1.80 -8.58
C GLN A 21 18.46 -1.19 -7.74
N SER A 22 17.99 0.00 -8.14
CA SER A 22 16.79 0.58 -7.59
C SER A 22 15.68 -0.45 -7.81
N LYS A 23 15.16 -1.01 -6.71
CA LYS A 23 14.04 -1.95 -6.77
C LYS A 23 12.92 -1.30 -7.58
N SER A 24 12.31 -2.06 -8.50
CA SER A 24 11.20 -1.52 -9.27
C SER A 24 10.06 -1.12 -8.32
N PRO A 25 9.18 -0.16 -8.70
CA PRO A 25 8.04 0.20 -7.86
C PRO A 25 7.17 -1.00 -7.46
N LYS A 26 7.05 -1.99 -8.35
CA LYS A 26 6.35 -3.26 -8.08
C LYS A 26 7.06 -4.10 -7.02
N ASP A 27 8.39 -4.19 -7.07
CA ASP A 27 9.18 -4.90 -6.06
C ASP A 27 9.10 -4.22 -4.70
N ILE A 28 9.09 -2.88 -4.68
CA ILE A 28 8.91 -2.12 -3.44
C ILE A 28 7.54 -2.40 -2.84
N LEU A 29 6.46 -2.26 -3.62
CA LEU A 29 5.09 -2.52 -3.18
C LEU A 29 4.93 -3.91 -2.55
N THR A 30 5.54 -4.93 -3.16
CA THR A 30 5.40 -6.32 -2.74
C THR A 30 6.40 -6.76 -1.66
N SER A 31 7.41 -5.95 -1.37
CA SER A 31 8.46 -6.31 -0.40
C SER A 31 8.08 -6.16 1.07
N LYS A 32 6.96 -5.49 1.37
CA LYS A 32 6.56 -5.13 2.73
C LYS A 32 5.04 -5.17 2.89
N LYS A 33 4.63 -5.25 4.16
CA LYS A 33 3.28 -4.87 4.58
C LYS A 33 3.26 -3.36 4.81
N TRP A 34 2.14 -2.73 4.46
CA TRP A 34 1.96 -1.29 4.52
C TRP A 34 0.75 -0.96 5.37
N HIS A 35 0.78 0.16 6.08
CA HIS A 35 -0.40 0.73 6.73
C HIS A 35 -0.51 2.22 6.42
N PRO A 36 -1.72 2.81 6.43
CA PRO A 36 -1.88 4.24 6.32
C PRO A 36 -1.09 4.97 7.41
N SER A 37 -0.63 6.19 7.15
CA SER A 37 -0.19 7.07 8.24
C SER A 37 -1.42 7.57 9.02
N VAL A 38 -1.22 7.91 10.29
CA VAL A 38 -2.29 8.47 11.15
C VAL A 38 -2.88 9.74 10.52
N GLU A 39 -2.03 10.58 9.96
CA GLU A 39 -2.43 11.79 9.24
C GLU A 39 -3.33 11.47 8.04
N SER A 40 -2.99 10.44 7.26
CA SER A 40 -3.84 10.00 6.15
C SER A 40 -5.21 9.53 6.63
N PHE A 41 -5.28 8.84 7.77
CA PHE A 41 -6.54 8.40 8.36
C PHE A 41 -7.40 9.58 8.83
N ILE A 42 -6.78 10.58 9.47
CA ILE A 42 -7.45 11.82 9.89
C ILE A 42 -8.02 12.54 8.67
N LYS A 43 -7.20 12.75 7.63
CA LYS A 43 -7.62 13.42 6.39
C LYS A 43 -8.73 12.66 5.65
N ALA A 44 -8.67 11.33 5.62
CA ALA A 44 -9.72 10.49 5.05
C ALA A 44 -11.06 10.61 5.80
N SER A 45 -11.04 11.02 7.08
CA SER A 45 -12.25 11.30 7.87
C SER A 45 -12.82 12.71 7.67
N GLY A 46 -12.16 13.54 6.84
CA GLY A 46 -12.59 14.92 6.57
C GLY A 46 -12.15 15.95 7.62
N LYS A 47 -11.21 15.58 8.50
CA LYS A 47 -10.65 16.46 9.53
C LYS A 47 -9.22 16.88 9.21
N THR A 48 -8.74 17.95 9.84
CA THR A 48 -7.32 18.32 9.83
C THR A 48 -6.55 17.71 11.00
N VAL A 49 -5.22 17.66 10.90
CA VAL A 49 -4.36 17.12 11.97
C VAL A 49 -4.40 18.04 13.19
N GLU A 50 -4.55 19.34 12.94
CA GLU A 50 -4.63 20.41 13.92
C GLU A 50 -5.94 20.35 14.72
N GLU A 51 -7.05 20.00 14.08
CA GLU A 51 -8.36 19.80 14.71
C GLU A 51 -8.45 18.51 15.55
N THR A 52 -7.49 17.60 15.41
CA THR A 52 -7.52 16.31 16.08
C THR A 52 -6.70 16.36 17.37
N SER A 53 -7.34 16.06 18.50
CA SER A 53 -6.68 16.05 19.81
C SER A 53 -5.54 15.00 19.88
N ASP A 54 -4.55 15.22 20.75
CA ASP A 54 -3.46 14.26 20.94
C ASP A 54 -3.94 12.89 21.46
N LYS A 55 -5.00 12.91 22.28
CA LYS A 55 -5.67 11.69 22.76
C LYS A 55 -6.27 10.90 21.60
N ASP A 56 -6.90 11.57 20.63
CA ASP A 56 -7.48 10.90 19.47
C ASP A 56 -6.40 10.43 18.49
N LYS A 57 -5.33 11.22 18.30
CA LYS A 57 -4.14 10.79 17.54
C LYS A 57 -3.52 9.53 18.13
N ALA A 58 -3.43 9.43 19.46
CA ALA A 58 -2.91 8.23 20.13
C ALA A 58 -3.79 7.01 19.88
N LYS A 59 -5.12 7.13 20.00
CA LYS A 59 -6.05 6.04 19.68
C LYS A 59 -5.95 5.60 18.21
N LEU A 60 -5.86 6.57 17.30
CA LEU A 60 -5.71 6.28 15.88
C LEU A 60 -4.39 5.57 15.58
N LYS A 61 -3.29 5.87 16.29
CA LYS A 61 -2.04 5.11 16.15
C LYS A 61 -2.25 3.64 16.43
N ASP A 62 -3.03 3.28 17.43
CA ASP A 62 -3.27 1.88 17.76
C ASP A 62 -4.18 1.20 16.74
N ILE A 63 -5.25 1.86 16.29
CA ILE A 63 -6.12 1.35 15.22
C ILE A 63 -5.35 1.13 13.91
N VAL A 64 -4.49 2.07 13.55
CA VAL A 64 -3.74 2.06 12.28
C VAL A 64 -2.66 0.99 12.27
N LYS A 65 -2.06 0.65 13.42
CA LYS A 65 -1.09 -0.46 13.53
C LYS A 65 -1.70 -1.80 13.15
N ASP A 66 -2.99 -1.99 13.42
CA ASP A 66 -3.66 -3.24 13.10
C ASP A 66 -4.14 -3.29 11.64
N PHE A 67 -4.10 -2.15 10.93
CA PHE A 67 -4.50 -2.05 9.54
C PHE A 67 -3.35 -2.48 8.62
N ALA A 68 -3.41 -3.72 8.15
CA ALA A 68 -2.40 -4.28 7.25
C ALA A 68 -2.87 -4.30 5.79
N GLN A 69 -2.09 -3.69 4.92
CA GLN A 69 -2.21 -3.78 3.47
C GLN A 69 -0.99 -4.49 2.89
N GLU A 70 -1.20 -5.66 2.30
CA GLU A 70 -0.15 -6.49 1.71
C GLU A 70 -0.43 -6.71 0.23
N PHE A 71 0.52 -6.32 -0.62
CA PHE A 71 0.49 -6.57 -2.06
C PHE A 71 1.35 -7.80 -2.37
N LYS A 72 0.78 -8.81 -2.99
CA LYS A 72 1.51 -10.03 -3.36
C LYS A 72 1.92 -10.01 -4.83
N THR A 73 3.02 -10.70 -5.14
CA THR A 73 3.60 -10.76 -6.49
C THR A 73 2.68 -11.40 -7.53
N ASP A 74 1.77 -12.26 -7.09
CA ASP A 74 0.72 -12.92 -7.88
C ASP A 74 -0.44 -11.98 -8.28
N GLY A 75 -0.43 -10.72 -7.82
CA GLY A 75 -1.51 -9.76 -8.07
C GLY A 75 -2.64 -9.82 -7.04
N THR A 76 -2.53 -10.63 -5.99
CA THR A 76 -3.47 -10.65 -4.87
C THR A 76 -3.14 -9.53 -3.88
N TYR A 77 -4.16 -8.88 -3.30
CA TYR A 77 -3.99 -7.91 -2.23
C TYR A 77 -4.83 -8.29 -1.00
N LEU A 78 -4.24 -8.11 0.18
CA LEU A 78 -4.89 -8.33 1.47
C LEU A 78 -5.06 -6.99 2.17
N LEU A 79 -6.26 -6.73 2.68
CA LEU A 79 -6.58 -5.57 3.50
C LEU A 79 -7.24 -6.04 4.79
N GLY A 80 -6.53 -6.01 5.90
CA GLY A 80 -7.04 -6.52 7.17
C GLY A 80 -6.98 -5.49 8.29
N VAL A 81 -7.96 -5.58 9.19
CA VAL A 81 -7.82 -5.16 10.58
C VAL A 81 -8.04 -6.42 11.41
N ILE A 82 -7.00 -6.91 12.09
CA ILE A 82 -7.00 -8.10 12.95
C ILE A 82 -7.68 -9.32 12.26
N ASP A 83 -8.97 -9.53 12.50
CA ASP A 83 -9.76 -10.70 12.08
C ASP A 83 -10.62 -10.47 10.81
N ASN A 84 -10.66 -9.25 10.28
CA ASN A 84 -11.45 -8.92 9.09
C ASN A 84 -10.54 -8.62 7.89
N SER A 85 -9.91 -9.66 7.35
CA SER A 85 -9.14 -9.55 6.10
C SER A 85 -10.05 -9.58 4.88
N LYS A 86 -10.11 -8.48 4.12
CA LYS A 86 -10.62 -8.46 2.76
C LYS A 86 -9.53 -8.96 1.82
N LYS A 87 -9.90 -9.85 0.91
CA LYS A 87 -9.04 -10.28 -0.19
C LYS A 87 -9.51 -9.62 -1.48
N GLY A 88 -8.57 -9.35 -2.35
CA GLY A 88 -8.85 -8.75 -3.64
C GLY A 88 -7.67 -8.91 -4.59
N SER A 89 -7.74 -8.19 -5.70
CA SER A 89 -6.64 -8.10 -6.66
C SER A 89 -6.10 -6.68 -6.77
N TRP A 90 -4.87 -6.56 -7.25
CA TRP A 90 -4.25 -5.29 -7.55
C TRP A 90 -3.43 -5.36 -8.83
N SER A 91 -3.21 -4.20 -9.43
CA SER A 91 -2.32 -4.04 -10.59
C SER A 91 -1.69 -2.65 -10.58
N LEU A 92 -0.44 -2.56 -10.99
CA LEU A 92 0.25 -1.31 -11.27
C LEU A 92 0.39 -1.17 -12.79
N SER A 93 0.03 -0.01 -13.34
CA SER A 93 0.20 0.27 -14.77
C SER A 93 1.68 0.20 -15.19
N ALA A 94 1.94 -0.08 -16.47
CA ALA A 94 3.31 -0.25 -16.98
C ALA A 94 4.21 0.99 -16.79
N ASP A 95 3.61 2.19 -16.79
CA ASP A 95 4.29 3.46 -16.50
C ASP A 95 4.42 3.76 -15.00
N ASN A 96 3.96 2.86 -14.13
CA ASN A 96 3.90 2.97 -12.68
C ASN A 96 3.07 4.14 -12.12
N LYS A 97 2.22 4.78 -12.94
CA LYS A 97 1.45 5.97 -12.53
C LYS A 97 0.08 5.66 -11.96
N THR A 98 -0.47 4.47 -12.20
CA THR A 98 -1.82 4.10 -11.75
C THR A 98 -1.79 2.77 -11.00
N LEU A 99 -2.16 2.81 -9.72
CA LEU A 99 -2.44 1.62 -8.92
C LEU A 99 -3.94 1.38 -8.91
N THR A 100 -4.35 0.18 -9.31
CA THR A 100 -5.75 -0.27 -9.24
C THR A 100 -5.84 -1.37 -8.19
N THR A 101 -6.87 -1.32 -7.35
CA THR A 101 -7.21 -2.38 -6.40
C THR A 101 -8.68 -2.73 -6.57
N LYS A 102 -9.01 -4.02 -6.45
CA LYS A 102 -10.38 -4.54 -6.53
C LYS A 102 -10.66 -5.43 -5.35
N TYR A 103 -11.78 -5.21 -4.65
CA TYR A 103 -12.16 -6.05 -3.51
C TYR A 103 -13.66 -6.28 -3.46
N ARG A 104 -14.04 -7.37 -2.79
CA ARG A 104 -15.43 -7.64 -2.40
C ARG A 104 -15.58 -7.45 -0.90
N THR A 105 -16.69 -6.86 -0.48
CA THR A 105 -17.04 -6.79 0.94
C THR A 105 -17.88 -7.99 1.30
N THR A 106 -17.49 -8.75 2.32
CA THR A 106 -18.36 -9.76 2.91
C THR A 106 -19.24 -9.11 3.97
N ARG A 107 -20.56 -9.32 3.87
CA ARG A 107 -21.53 -8.94 4.89
C ARG A 107 -22.09 -10.21 5.51
N TRP A 108 -22.16 -10.25 6.83
CA TRP A 108 -22.81 -11.34 7.55
C TRP A 108 -24.29 -11.01 7.69
N VAL A 109 -25.16 -11.85 7.11
CA VAL A 109 -26.62 -11.67 7.15
C VAL A 109 -27.27 -12.84 7.86
N PRO A 110 -28.41 -12.65 8.56
CA PRO A 110 -29.17 -13.75 9.12
C PRO A 110 -29.52 -14.77 8.03
N GLY A 111 -29.25 -16.04 8.30
CA GLY A 111 -29.70 -17.15 7.46
C GLY A 111 -31.17 -17.47 7.69
N LYS A 112 -31.61 -18.64 7.19
CA LYS A 112 -32.96 -19.17 7.50
C LYS A 112 -33.17 -19.38 8.99
N ASP A 113 -32.10 -19.71 9.71
CA ASP A 113 -32.04 -19.68 11.16
C ASP A 113 -31.48 -18.30 11.59
N PRO A 114 -32.25 -17.46 12.29
CA PRO A 114 -31.81 -16.12 12.69
C PRO A 114 -30.64 -16.13 13.69
N LYS A 115 -30.31 -17.29 14.30
CA LYS A 115 -29.12 -17.45 15.15
C LYS A 115 -27.85 -17.75 14.35
N LYS A 116 -27.95 -18.03 13.05
CA LYS A 116 -26.81 -18.30 12.17
C LYS A 116 -26.60 -17.17 11.18
N LEU A 117 -25.41 -16.59 11.21
CA LEU A 117 -24.98 -15.63 10.20
C LEU A 117 -24.32 -16.38 9.04
N ILE A 118 -24.71 -16.03 7.82
CA ILE A 118 -24.07 -16.51 6.59
C ILE A 118 -23.30 -15.38 5.92
N PRO A 119 -22.11 -15.66 5.36
CA PRO A 119 -21.36 -14.67 4.62
C PRO A 119 -22.04 -14.45 3.27
N LYS A 120 -22.36 -13.19 2.97
CA LYS A 120 -22.85 -12.75 1.66
C LYS A 120 -21.83 -11.79 1.05
N GLU A 121 -21.27 -12.19 -0.08
CA GLU A 121 -20.40 -11.30 -0.84
C GLU A 121 -21.20 -10.15 -1.46
N GLY A 122 -20.67 -8.94 -1.29
CA GLY A 122 -21.15 -7.76 -2.00
C GLY A 122 -20.56 -7.67 -3.40
N GLU A 123 -20.97 -6.63 -4.11
CA GLU A 123 -20.40 -6.28 -5.41
C GLU A 123 -18.90 -5.99 -5.29
N GLU A 124 -18.19 -6.32 -6.36
CA GLU A 124 -16.79 -5.97 -6.50
C GLU A 124 -16.65 -4.46 -6.65
N LYS A 125 -15.78 -3.88 -5.82
CA LYS A 125 -15.47 -2.47 -5.85
C LYS A 125 -14.06 -2.28 -6.39
N GLU A 126 -13.92 -1.33 -7.30
CA GLU A 126 -12.63 -0.92 -7.85
C GLU A 126 -12.23 0.44 -7.27
N LEU A 127 -11.00 0.54 -6.77
CA LEU A 127 -10.35 1.80 -6.41
C LEU A 127 -9.13 2.02 -7.28
N LYS A 128 -9.05 3.19 -7.89
CA LYS A 128 -7.90 3.65 -8.69
C LYS A 128 -7.20 4.79 -7.98
N PHE A 129 -5.88 4.76 -8.03
CA PHE A 129 -5.02 5.76 -7.43
C PHE A 129 -3.99 6.24 -8.43
N THR A 130 -3.80 7.55 -8.52
CA THR A 130 -2.60 8.14 -9.10
C THR A 130 -1.46 7.93 -8.13
N VAL A 131 -0.41 7.24 -8.57
CA VAL A 131 0.82 7.03 -7.82
C VAL A 131 1.65 8.31 -7.89
N GLN A 132 1.79 8.99 -6.75
CA GLN A 132 2.64 10.18 -6.66
C GLN A 132 4.10 9.80 -6.37
N SER A 133 4.32 8.78 -5.52
CA SER A 133 5.65 8.21 -5.28
C SER A 133 5.55 6.82 -4.65
N ILE A 134 6.55 5.97 -4.93
CA ILE A 134 6.77 4.68 -4.26
C ILE A 134 8.24 4.64 -3.85
N SER A 135 8.51 4.50 -2.56
CA SER A 135 9.85 4.31 -2.01
C SER A 135 9.83 3.24 -0.91
N SER A 136 11.02 2.80 -0.46
CA SER A 136 11.13 1.82 0.61
C SER A 136 10.62 2.32 1.97
N SER A 137 10.45 3.63 2.15
CA SER A 137 10.01 4.26 3.39
C SER A 137 8.56 4.72 3.37
N LYS A 138 7.98 5.01 2.19
CA LYS A 138 6.58 5.40 2.05
C LYS A 138 6.06 5.29 0.62
N ILE A 139 4.74 5.24 0.48
CA ILE A 139 4.02 5.32 -0.79
C ILE A 139 2.98 6.42 -0.67
N LEU A 140 2.87 7.27 -1.69
CA LEU A 140 1.86 8.33 -1.78
C LEU A 140 0.89 8.04 -2.93
N LEU A 141 -0.39 7.92 -2.59
CA LEU A 141 -1.47 7.55 -3.51
C LEU A 141 -2.58 8.61 -3.47
N ALA A 142 -2.90 9.22 -4.62
CA ALA A 142 -4.04 10.12 -4.74
C ALA A 142 -5.26 9.37 -5.31
N PRO A 143 -6.38 9.27 -4.58
CA PRO A 143 -7.58 8.57 -5.06
C PRO A 143 -8.17 9.25 -6.30
N GLN A 144 -8.41 8.48 -7.36
CA GLN A 144 -9.11 8.94 -8.56
C GLN A 144 -10.63 8.77 -8.41
N ASN A 145 -11.05 7.75 -7.67
CA ASN A 145 -12.45 7.42 -7.41
C ASN A 145 -12.67 7.06 -5.92
N GLY A 146 -13.92 6.80 -5.55
CA GLY A 146 -14.31 6.50 -4.17
C GLY A 146 -14.64 7.74 -3.33
N PRO A 147 -15.00 7.53 -2.04
CA PRO A 147 -15.54 8.57 -1.18
C PRO A 147 -14.48 9.51 -0.59
N THR A 148 -13.23 9.06 -0.50
CA THR A 148 -12.11 9.89 -0.03
C THR A 148 -11.40 10.55 -1.21
N LYS A 149 -11.01 11.81 -1.05
CA LYS A 149 -10.20 12.57 -2.03
C LYS A 149 -8.81 12.92 -1.51
N ALA A 150 -8.54 12.66 -0.22
CA ALA A 150 -7.26 12.97 0.38
C ALA A 150 -6.16 12.03 -0.12
N VAL A 151 -4.95 12.56 -0.30
CA VAL A 151 -3.76 11.73 -0.57
C VAL A 151 -3.55 10.77 0.60
N MET A 152 -3.41 9.50 0.28
CA MET A 152 -3.10 8.44 1.21
C MET A 152 -1.60 8.19 1.21
N GLU A 153 -0.98 8.41 2.37
CA GLU A 153 0.37 7.96 2.66
C GLU A 153 0.31 6.58 3.31
N LEU A 154 0.99 5.63 2.70
CA LEU A 154 1.25 4.31 3.27
C LEU A 154 2.69 4.25 3.76
N ILE A 155 2.89 3.75 4.96
CA ILE A 155 4.20 3.54 5.59
C ILE A 155 4.38 2.04 5.89
N PRO A 156 5.62 1.54 5.86
CA PRO A 156 5.88 0.14 6.10
C PRO A 156 5.63 -0.21 7.56
N PHE A 157 5.14 -1.43 7.80
CA PHE A 157 5.18 -2.02 9.14
C PHE A 157 6.63 -2.07 9.65
N LYS A 158 6.80 -1.79 10.95
CA LYS A 158 8.07 -1.93 11.65
C LYS A 158 8.29 -3.37 12.11
#